data_AF-A0A1V4PKE5-F1
#
_entry.id   AF-A0A1V4PKE5-F1
#
_cell.length_a   1.000
_cell.length_b   1.000
_cell.length_c   1.000
_cell.angle_alpha   90.00
_cell.angle_beta   90.00
_cell.angle_gamma   90.00
#
_symmetry.space_group_name_H-M   'P 1'
#
loop_
_entity.id
_entity.type
_entity.pdbx_description
1 polymer ?
#
loop_
_entity_poly.entity_id
_entity_poly.type
_entity_poly.pdbx_seq_one_letter_code
_entity_poly.pdbx_strand_id
1 'polypeptide(L)'
;MLDAVRRGWWIVLACGIVVALCGFGYSMLQSPVYRATAAVYVTSGSEASAQTAYQGSLASQQRVASYAELASSDEVIDRAISQGNLGMTRDEVREALQTSAKPDTVMLNISADAGSSEKAAQIANAVADSLSGYVATLESPAAGGQPLAKVTPVTHAESKTQAVSPKPVRDTLLAFLIGIVAGLVVLFVKNRFDRTVTSTADLEDIGSSLIFGSLPFSTDLRDTSLVPFNKGASALAEAFRMVRTNLAFANVDDPVRAILITSGGAAEGKTTTAVNLARCLAEAGKTVILVDADLRRPAVATALEINPHVGLTDYLGGEGSIMEFVQPSGTERLSILAAGSVPPNPAELVGSPPPP
;
A
#
# COMPACT_ATOMS: atom_id res chain seq x y z
N MET A 1 -6.53 6.63 -10.69
CA MET A 1 -5.95 5.62 -9.76
C MET A 1 -4.45 5.43 -9.95
N LEU A 2 -3.93 5.35 -11.19
CA LEU A 2 -2.50 5.20 -11.47
C LEU A 2 -1.63 6.37 -10.92
N ASP A 3 -2.09 7.62 -11.03
CA ASP A 3 -1.35 8.77 -10.48
C ASP A 3 -1.34 8.82 -8.95
N ALA A 4 -2.38 8.27 -8.34
CA ALA A 4 -2.48 8.10 -6.90
C ALA A 4 -1.44 7.10 -6.38
N VAL A 5 -1.27 5.98 -7.10
CA VAL A 5 -0.23 4.98 -6.82
C VAL A 5 1.17 5.56 -7.08
N ARG A 6 1.35 6.31 -8.17
CA ARG A 6 2.64 6.94 -8.50
C ARG A 6 3.08 8.00 -7.49
N ARG A 7 2.14 8.72 -6.85
CA ARG A 7 2.44 9.70 -5.79
C ARG A 7 2.59 9.06 -4.39
N GLY A 8 1.98 7.89 -4.17
CA GLY A 8 1.89 7.24 -2.87
C GLY A 8 2.64 5.91 -2.72
N TRP A 9 3.46 5.51 -3.69
CA TRP A 9 4.16 4.21 -3.68
C TRP A 9 5.01 3.98 -2.42
N TRP A 10 5.59 5.06 -1.86
CA TRP A 10 6.40 5.01 -0.65
C TRP A 10 5.59 4.60 0.59
N ILE A 11 4.28 4.91 0.64
CA ILE A 11 3.38 4.50 1.73
C ILE A 11 3.21 2.98 1.68
N VAL A 12 2.98 2.44 0.48
CA VAL A 12 2.81 1.00 0.26
C VAL A 12 4.09 0.26 0.66
N LEU A 13 5.25 0.76 0.24
CA LEU A 13 6.55 0.17 0.57
C LEU A 13 6.83 0.26 2.08
N ALA A 14 6.55 1.39 2.72
CA ALA A 14 6.73 1.56 4.16
C ALA A 14 5.86 0.59 4.96
N CYS A 15 4.58 0.44 4.60
CA CYS A 15 3.70 -0.56 5.22
C CYS A 15 4.22 -1.99 5.02
N GLY A 16 4.68 -2.33 3.81
CA GLY A 16 5.33 -3.62 3.53
C GLY A 16 6.51 -3.90 4.46
N ILE A 17 7.43 -2.95 4.59
CA ILE A 17 8.63 -3.07 5.42
C ILE A 17 8.27 -3.20 6.91
N VAL A 18 7.36 -2.38 7.41
CA VAL A 18 6.96 -2.41 8.83
C VAL A 18 6.34 -3.77 9.20
N VAL A 19 5.41 -4.27 8.38
CA VAL A 19 4.77 -5.58 8.64
C VAL A 19 5.78 -6.71 8.49
N ALA A 20 6.71 -6.63 7.53
CA ALA A 20 7.80 -7.60 7.39
C ALA A 20 8.71 -7.65 8.63
N LEU A 21 9.10 -6.50 9.18
CA LEU A 21 9.90 -6.42 10.40
C LEU A 21 9.15 -7.02 11.61
N CYS A 22 7.84 -6.75 11.74
CA CYS A 22 7.02 -7.38 12.76
C CYS A 22 6.94 -8.90 12.56
N GLY A 23 6.77 -9.38 11.33
CA GLY A 23 6.73 -10.81 11.01
C GLY A 23 8.04 -11.52 11.30
N PHE A 24 9.18 -10.88 10.97
CA PHE A 24 10.51 -11.37 11.30
C PHE A 24 10.72 -11.44 12.82
N GLY A 25 10.39 -10.36 13.54
CA GLY A 25 10.49 -10.32 15.00
C GLY A 25 9.62 -11.40 15.65
N TYR A 26 8.37 -11.54 15.22
CA TYR A 26 7.47 -12.60 15.69
C TYR A 26 8.05 -13.99 15.43
N SER A 27 8.59 -14.23 14.23
CA SER A 27 9.23 -15.50 13.88
C SER A 27 10.49 -15.77 14.69
N MET A 28 11.26 -14.77 15.11
CA MET A 28 12.43 -14.99 15.97
C MET A 28 12.09 -15.24 17.43
N LEU A 29 10.92 -14.78 17.89
CA LEU A 29 10.47 -15.00 19.27
C LEU A 29 9.80 -16.37 19.48
N GLN A 30 9.40 -17.05 18.41
CA GLN A 30 8.82 -18.40 18.51
C GLN A 30 9.89 -19.44 18.87
N SER A 31 9.50 -20.40 19.71
CA SER A 31 10.37 -21.53 20.06
C SER A 31 10.64 -22.42 18.83
N PRO A 32 11.88 -22.86 18.62
CA PRO A 32 12.21 -23.76 17.52
C PRO A 32 11.60 -25.13 17.75
N VAL A 33 10.97 -25.67 16.71
CA VAL A 33 10.44 -27.04 16.68
C VAL A 33 11.34 -27.87 15.78
N TYR A 34 11.78 -29.02 16.29
CA TYR A 34 12.63 -29.97 15.61
C TYR A 34 11.82 -31.22 15.26
N ARG A 35 12.04 -31.76 14.07
CA ARG A 35 11.41 -33.00 13.61
C ARG A 35 12.46 -34.08 13.41
N ALA A 36 12.24 -35.23 14.03
CA ALA A 36 13.01 -36.45 13.76
C ALA A 36 12.07 -37.49 13.14
N THR A 37 12.60 -38.43 12.36
CA THR A 37 11.79 -39.44 11.65
C THR A 37 12.48 -40.79 11.65
N ALA A 38 11.80 -41.79 12.20
CA ALA A 38 12.17 -43.20 12.09
C ALA A 38 11.41 -43.84 10.93
N ALA A 39 12.07 -44.71 10.18
CA ALA A 39 11.46 -45.43 9.06
C ALA A 39 11.43 -46.92 9.35
N VAL A 40 10.28 -47.53 9.11
CA VAL A 40 10.01 -48.92 9.45
C VAL A 40 9.44 -49.65 8.24
N TYR A 41 9.92 -50.88 8.02
CA TYR A 41 9.52 -51.72 6.89
C TYR A 41 8.59 -52.84 7.35
N VAL A 42 7.51 -53.02 6.60
CA VAL A 42 6.47 -54.00 6.89
C VAL A 42 6.57 -55.17 5.91
N THR A 43 6.72 -56.38 6.42
CA THR A 43 6.67 -57.62 5.63
C THR A 43 5.51 -58.50 6.05
N SER A 44 4.93 -59.21 5.08
CA SER A 44 3.82 -60.15 5.28
C SER A 44 4.07 -61.43 4.49
N GLY A 45 3.92 -62.59 5.14
CA GLY A 45 3.99 -63.91 4.49
C GLY A 45 5.37 -64.58 4.48
N SER A 46 5.44 -65.78 3.90
CA SER A 46 6.66 -66.60 3.79
C SER A 46 7.21 -66.64 2.35
N GLU A 47 8.53 -66.55 2.21
CA GLU A 47 9.27 -66.42 0.94
C GLU A 47 9.38 -67.73 0.13
N ALA A 48 8.33 -68.55 0.08
CA ALA A 48 8.41 -69.88 -0.54
C ALA A 48 8.19 -69.90 -2.07
N SER A 49 7.61 -68.85 -2.68
CA SER A 49 7.36 -68.79 -4.14
C SER A 49 7.15 -67.35 -4.68
N ALA A 50 7.33 -67.14 -5.99
CA ALA A 50 7.12 -65.83 -6.63
C ALA A 50 5.65 -65.33 -6.55
N GLN A 51 4.69 -66.26 -6.61
CA GLN A 51 3.26 -65.93 -6.48
C GLN A 51 2.90 -65.50 -5.05
N THR A 52 3.45 -66.18 -4.04
CA THR A 52 3.24 -65.80 -2.62
C THR A 52 3.98 -64.52 -2.26
N ALA A 53 5.09 -64.20 -2.92
CA ALA A 53 5.81 -62.93 -2.75
C ALA A 53 4.99 -61.73 -3.27
N TYR A 54 4.34 -61.86 -4.44
CA TYR A 54 3.48 -60.80 -4.97
C TYR A 54 2.26 -60.54 -4.06
N GLN A 55 1.59 -61.61 -3.61
CA GLN A 55 0.48 -61.51 -2.66
C GLN A 55 0.92 -60.94 -1.30
N GLY A 56 2.12 -61.30 -0.82
CA GLY A 56 2.72 -60.77 0.41
C GLY A 56 3.03 -59.28 0.31
N SER A 57 3.48 -58.79 -0.84
CA SER A 57 3.72 -57.36 -1.09
C SER A 57 2.42 -56.54 -1.05
N LEU A 58 1.37 -56.99 -1.75
CA LEU A 58 0.05 -56.34 -1.72
C LEU A 58 -0.56 -56.35 -0.31
N ALA A 59 -0.45 -57.46 0.41
CA ALA A 59 -0.91 -57.57 1.79
C ALA A 59 -0.13 -56.61 2.72
N SER A 60 1.18 -56.51 2.52
CA SER A 60 2.02 -55.57 3.29
C SER A 60 1.61 -54.13 3.02
N GLN A 61 1.37 -53.74 1.75
CA GLN A 61 0.90 -52.39 1.41
C GLN A 61 -0.42 -52.02 2.10
N GLN A 62 -1.39 -52.95 2.16
CA GLN A 62 -2.66 -52.73 2.86
C GLN A 62 -2.49 -52.63 4.39
N ARG A 63 -1.57 -53.42 4.95
CA ARG A 63 -1.27 -53.43 6.39
C ARG A 63 -0.51 -52.19 6.84
N VAL A 64 0.38 -51.62 6.01
CA VAL A 64 1.15 -50.41 6.36
C VAL A 64 0.24 -49.25 6.75
N ALA A 65 -0.87 -49.05 6.05
CA ALA A 65 -1.86 -48.04 6.40
C ALA A 65 -2.52 -48.32 7.76
N SER A 66 -2.85 -49.58 8.05
CA SER A 66 -3.44 -49.98 9.34
C SER A 66 -2.44 -49.84 10.49
N TYR A 67 -1.16 -50.17 10.26
CA TYR A 67 -0.10 -50.03 11.25
C TYR A 67 0.28 -48.57 11.50
N ALA A 68 0.09 -47.68 10.52
CA ALA A 68 0.24 -46.23 10.72
C ALA A 68 -0.76 -45.72 11.78
N GLU A 69 -2.02 -46.18 11.73
CA GLU A 69 -3.03 -45.84 12.74
C GLU A 69 -2.71 -46.47 14.10
N LEU A 70 -2.26 -47.73 14.12
CA LEU A 70 -1.86 -48.40 15.37
C LEU A 70 -0.67 -47.72 16.06
N ALA A 71 0.25 -47.11 15.29
CA ALA A 71 1.37 -46.37 15.85
C ALA A 71 0.94 -45.19 16.73
N SER A 72 -0.26 -44.65 16.49
CA SER A 72 -0.90 -43.58 17.28
C SER A 72 -1.92 -44.09 18.30
N SER A 73 -1.97 -45.41 18.54
CA SER A 73 -2.86 -46.01 19.54
C SER A 73 -2.33 -45.82 20.96
N ASP A 74 -3.25 -45.79 21.93
CA ASP A 74 -2.92 -45.64 23.36
C ASP A 74 -1.92 -46.69 23.84
N GLU A 75 -2.09 -47.94 23.41
CA GLU A 75 -1.25 -49.07 23.83
C GLU A 75 0.20 -48.93 23.33
N VAL A 76 0.40 -48.48 22.08
CA VAL A 76 1.74 -48.26 21.52
C VAL A 76 2.41 -47.05 22.17
N ILE A 77 1.65 -45.98 22.44
CA ILE A 77 2.16 -44.77 23.09
C ILE A 77 2.55 -45.06 24.55
N ASP A 78 1.70 -45.73 25.33
CA ASP A 78 1.99 -46.05 26.74
C ASP A 78 3.23 -46.94 26.86
N ARG A 79 3.36 -47.89 25.94
CA ARG A 79 4.52 -48.77 25.86
C ARG A 79 5.78 -48.02 25.40
N ALA A 80 5.66 -47.04 24.50
CA ALA A 80 6.77 -46.16 24.12
C ALA A 80 7.21 -45.25 25.28
N ILE A 81 6.28 -44.71 26.06
CA ILE A 81 6.57 -43.88 27.24
C ILE A 81 7.31 -44.71 28.30
N SER A 82 6.82 -45.90 28.60
CA SER A 82 7.41 -46.77 29.64
C SER A 82 8.75 -47.37 29.23
N GLN A 83 8.89 -47.85 27.99
CA GLN A 83 10.14 -48.47 27.50
C GLN A 83 11.19 -47.44 27.10
N GLY A 84 10.77 -46.31 26.52
CA GLY A 84 11.66 -45.22 26.08
C GLY A 84 12.03 -44.23 27.18
N ASN A 85 11.46 -44.36 28.38
CA ASN A 85 11.65 -43.45 29.51
C ASN A 85 11.50 -41.96 29.13
N LEU A 86 10.44 -41.65 28.38
CA LEU A 86 10.25 -40.33 27.76
C LEU A 86 9.92 -39.23 28.76
N GLY A 87 9.38 -39.58 29.94
CA GLY A 87 8.99 -38.60 30.97
C GLY A 87 7.88 -37.65 30.53
N MET A 88 7.07 -38.05 29.55
CA MET A 88 5.98 -37.28 28.95
C MET A 88 4.64 -37.97 29.20
N THR A 89 3.56 -37.21 29.12
CA THR A 89 2.20 -37.73 29.18
C THR A 89 1.78 -38.33 27.83
N ARG A 90 0.75 -39.18 27.84
CA ARG A 90 0.19 -39.78 26.62
C ARG A 90 -0.24 -38.72 25.59
N ASP A 91 -0.89 -37.65 26.06
CA ASP A 91 -1.39 -36.58 25.20
C ASP A 91 -0.25 -35.78 24.57
N GLU A 92 0.81 -35.48 25.32
CA GLU A 92 1.99 -34.79 24.78
C GLU A 92 2.70 -35.62 23.70
N VAL A 93 2.80 -36.94 23.86
CA VAL A 93 3.38 -37.82 22.84
C VAL A 93 2.46 -37.92 21.62
N ARG A 94 1.14 -38.00 21.83
CA ARG A 94 0.14 -38.03 20.75
C ARG A 94 0.17 -36.77 19.90
N GLU A 95 0.24 -35.59 20.51
CA GLU A 95 0.32 -34.31 19.79
C GLU A 95 1.64 -34.14 19.04
N ALA A 96 2.74 -34.64 19.60
CA ALA A 96 4.06 -34.60 18.97
C ALA A 96 4.20 -35.57 17.79
N LEU A 97 3.40 -36.65 17.74
CA LEU A 97 3.56 -37.75 16.79
C LEU A 97 2.83 -37.49 15.46
N GLN A 98 3.51 -37.78 14.35
CA GLN A 98 2.94 -37.81 13.01
C GLN A 98 3.36 -39.09 12.29
N THR A 99 2.39 -39.89 11.89
CA THR A 99 2.60 -41.16 11.19
C THR A 99 2.18 -41.02 9.74
N SER A 100 3.03 -41.43 8.80
CA SER A 100 2.75 -41.33 7.37
C SER A 100 3.20 -42.59 6.64
N ALA A 101 2.24 -43.28 6.02
CA ALA A 101 2.50 -44.35 5.06
C ALA A 101 2.67 -43.76 3.66
N LYS A 102 3.79 -44.05 2.99
CA LYS A 102 3.98 -43.58 1.61
C LYS A 102 3.16 -44.46 0.66
N PRO A 103 2.29 -43.90 -0.21
CA PRO A 103 1.49 -44.67 -1.16
C PRO A 103 2.34 -45.62 -1.99
N ASP A 104 1.79 -46.81 -2.27
CA ASP A 104 2.44 -47.89 -3.04
C ASP A 104 3.77 -48.41 -2.44
N THR A 105 4.02 -48.13 -1.16
CA THR A 105 5.20 -48.66 -0.47
C THR A 105 4.84 -49.43 0.79
N VAL A 106 5.78 -50.24 1.25
CA VAL A 106 5.72 -50.95 2.53
C VAL A 106 6.51 -50.24 3.63
N MET A 107 6.74 -48.93 3.45
CA MET A 107 7.48 -48.08 4.36
C MET A 107 6.52 -47.21 5.16
N LEU A 108 6.68 -47.25 6.49
CA LEU A 108 6.01 -46.38 7.43
C LEU A 108 7.02 -45.38 8.00
N ASN A 109 6.73 -44.09 7.86
CA ASN A 109 7.47 -43.04 8.53
C ASN A 109 6.77 -42.65 9.83
N ILE A 110 7.54 -42.63 10.92
CA ILE A 110 7.12 -42.24 12.26
C ILE A 110 7.93 -40.99 12.60
N SER A 111 7.27 -39.83 12.53
CA SER A 111 7.90 -38.53 12.81
C SER A 111 7.44 -38.01 14.17
N ALA A 112 8.32 -37.34 14.90
CA ALA A 112 7.95 -36.64 16.12
C ALA A 112 8.48 -35.20 16.11
N ASP A 113 7.65 -34.26 16.57
CA ASP A 113 7.96 -32.84 16.69
C ASP A 113 8.19 -32.48 18.17
N ALA A 114 9.35 -31.90 18.50
CA ALA A 114 9.66 -31.49 19.87
C ALA A 114 10.52 -30.22 19.92
N GLY A 115 10.58 -29.58 21.08
CA GLY A 115 11.42 -28.39 21.31
C GLY A 115 12.93 -28.66 21.32
N SER A 116 13.36 -29.92 21.31
CA SER A 116 14.76 -30.30 21.11
C SER A 116 14.88 -31.46 20.12
N SER A 117 15.98 -31.48 19.37
CA SER A 117 16.26 -32.51 18.37
C SER A 117 16.46 -33.89 19.00
N GLU A 118 17.02 -33.96 20.21
CA GLU A 118 17.22 -35.20 20.95
C GLU A 118 15.89 -35.80 21.42
N LYS A 119 14.99 -34.97 21.95
CA LYS A 119 13.66 -35.44 22.38
C LYS A 119 12.82 -35.92 21.20
N ALA A 120 12.85 -35.20 20.08
CA ALA A 120 12.17 -35.61 18.85
C ALA A 120 12.67 -36.99 18.38
N ALA A 121 13.98 -37.22 18.38
CA ALA A 121 14.57 -38.49 18.00
C ALA A 121 14.20 -39.63 18.98
N GLN A 122 14.21 -39.36 20.28
CA GLN A 122 13.83 -40.32 21.32
C GLN A 122 12.37 -40.75 21.18
N ILE A 123 11.43 -39.81 20.99
CA ILE A 123 10.01 -40.11 20.82
C ILE A 123 9.79 -40.98 19.57
N ALA A 124 10.33 -40.56 18.42
CA ALA A 124 10.16 -41.29 17.16
C ALA A 124 10.73 -42.72 17.22
N ASN A 125 11.91 -42.90 17.83
CA ASN A 125 12.52 -44.22 18.00
C ASN A 125 11.73 -45.10 18.99
N ALA A 126 11.34 -44.56 20.14
CA ALA A 126 10.57 -45.30 21.14
C ALA A 126 9.22 -45.78 20.60
N VAL A 127 8.53 -44.96 19.80
CA VAL A 127 7.28 -45.34 19.14
C VAL A 127 7.53 -46.41 18.06
N ALA A 128 8.60 -46.30 17.28
CA ALA A 128 8.95 -47.30 16.27
C ALA A 128 9.27 -48.68 16.88
N ASP A 129 10.02 -48.71 17.98
CA ASP A 129 10.37 -49.94 18.70
C ASP A 129 9.15 -50.55 19.38
N SER A 130 8.32 -49.71 20.03
CA SER A 130 7.07 -50.11 20.67
C SER A 130 6.08 -50.71 19.66
N LEU A 131 5.90 -50.07 18.50
CA LEU A 131 5.07 -50.56 17.41
C LEU A 131 5.56 -51.92 16.91
N SER A 132 6.88 -52.06 16.73
CA SER A 132 7.48 -53.31 16.26
C SER A 132 7.19 -54.48 17.21
N GLY A 133 7.30 -54.24 18.52
CA GLY A 133 6.96 -55.23 19.55
C GLY A 133 5.46 -55.51 19.66
N TYR A 134 4.62 -54.47 19.53
CA TYR A 134 3.17 -54.61 19.59
C TYR A 134 2.62 -55.41 18.41
N VAL A 135 3.05 -55.09 17.18
CA VAL A 135 2.64 -55.83 15.97
C VAL A 135 3.12 -57.28 16.03
N ALA A 136 4.34 -57.54 16.51
CA ALA A 136 4.82 -58.91 16.71
C ALA A 136 3.92 -59.71 17.67
N THR A 137 3.37 -59.06 18.70
CA THR A 137 2.43 -59.69 19.64
C THR A 137 1.05 -59.90 19.00
N LEU A 138 0.55 -58.91 18.26
CA LEU A 138 -0.76 -58.94 17.61
C LEU A 138 -0.85 -59.99 16.50
N GLU A 139 0.23 -60.17 15.73
CA GLU A 139 0.29 -61.07 14.57
C GLU A 139 0.77 -62.48 14.93
N SER A 140 1.05 -62.75 16.21
CA SER A 140 1.45 -64.07 16.71
C SER A 140 0.22 -64.98 16.86
N PRO A 141 0.17 -66.16 16.20
CA PRO A 141 -0.95 -67.08 16.32
C PRO A 141 -1.10 -67.63 17.75
N ALA A 142 -2.34 -67.78 18.23
CA ALA A 142 -2.65 -68.32 19.57
C ALA A 142 -2.11 -69.75 19.82
N ALA A 143 -1.82 -70.51 18.76
CA ALA A 143 -1.25 -71.85 18.81
C ALA A 143 0.29 -71.87 18.90
N GLY A 144 0.96 -70.71 18.91
CA GLY A 144 2.41 -70.58 18.82
C GLY A 144 2.92 -70.71 17.38
N GLY A 145 3.73 -69.75 16.92
CA GLY A 145 4.24 -69.70 15.55
C GLY A 145 4.96 -68.39 15.24
N GLN A 146 5.52 -68.27 14.03
CA GLN A 146 6.10 -67.00 13.56
C GLN A 146 4.98 -65.99 13.26
N PRO A 147 5.17 -64.69 13.57
CA PRO A 147 4.20 -63.64 13.24
C PRO A 147 3.87 -63.60 11.75
N LEU A 148 2.59 -63.42 11.41
CA LEU A 148 2.12 -63.33 10.02
C LEU A 148 2.56 -62.04 9.31
N ALA A 149 2.95 -61.03 10.09
CA ALA A 149 3.60 -59.82 9.62
C ALA A 149 4.71 -59.41 10.59
N LYS A 150 5.77 -58.81 10.05
CA LYS A 150 6.85 -58.25 10.85
C LYS A 150 7.09 -56.80 10.47
N VAL A 151 7.28 -55.99 11.50
CA VAL A 151 7.61 -54.58 11.41
C VAL A 151 9.06 -54.48 11.87
N THR A 152 9.96 -54.03 10.98
CA THR A 152 11.40 -53.96 11.28
C THR A 152 11.88 -52.52 11.08
N PRO A 153 12.50 -51.89 12.10
CA PRO A 153 13.09 -50.57 11.93
C PRO A 153 14.23 -50.64 10.90
N VAL A 154 14.12 -49.83 9.85
CA VAL A 154 15.15 -49.72 8.79
C VAL A 154 16.09 -48.56 9.07
N THR A 155 15.56 -47.48 9.65
CA THR A 155 16.32 -46.28 9.95
C THR A 155 15.85 -45.70 11.26
N HIS A 156 16.77 -45.55 12.21
CA HIS A 156 16.52 -44.83 13.45
C HIS A 156 16.45 -43.32 13.18
N ALA A 157 15.61 -42.64 13.94
CA ALA A 157 15.51 -41.19 13.91
C ALA A 157 16.81 -40.56 14.45
N GLU A 158 17.43 -39.72 13.63
CA GLU A 158 18.61 -38.93 14.01
C GLU A 158 18.22 -37.53 14.50
N SER A 159 19.00 -37.01 15.46
CA SER A 159 18.87 -35.63 15.94
C SER A 159 19.42 -34.64 14.92
N LYS A 160 18.57 -34.15 14.01
CA LYS A 160 18.95 -33.09 13.07
C LYS A 160 19.07 -31.75 13.79
N THR A 161 20.12 -31.00 13.47
CA THR A 161 20.42 -29.68 14.06
C THR A 161 19.56 -28.53 13.52
N GLN A 162 18.83 -28.74 12.41
CA GLN A 162 17.98 -27.71 11.80
C GLN A 162 16.53 -27.82 12.29
N ALA A 163 15.98 -26.72 12.80
CA ALA A 163 14.58 -26.61 13.16
C ALA A 163 13.68 -26.59 11.90
N VAL A 164 12.52 -27.23 11.97
CA VAL A 164 11.53 -27.26 10.88
C VAL A 164 10.58 -26.06 10.90
N SER A 165 10.44 -25.43 12.07
CA SER A 165 9.65 -24.22 12.31
C SER A 165 10.32 -23.41 13.43
N PRO A 166 10.27 -22.07 13.40
CA PRO A 166 9.71 -21.22 12.35
C PRO A 166 10.64 -21.09 11.12
N LYS A 167 10.08 -20.62 10.00
CA LYS A 167 10.83 -20.40 8.75
C LYS A 167 10.92 -18.89 8.50
N PRO A 168 11.86 -18.17 9.13
CA PRO A 168 11.84 -16.71 9.22
C PRO A 168 11.78 -16.03 7.85
N VAL A 169 12.45 -16.58 6.83
CA VAL A 169 12.40 -16.05 5.46
C VAL A 169 10.99 -16.15 4.87
N ARG A 170 10.32 -17.30 5.01
CA ARG A 170 8.95 -17.50 4.51
C ARG A 170 7.98 -16.60 5.24
N ASP A 171 8.08 -16.57 6.57
CA ASP A 171 7.12 -15.86 7.42
C ASP A 171 7.26 -14.33 7.22
N THR A 172 8.49 -13.83 7.04
CA THR A 172 8.77 -12.44 6.66
C THR A 172 8.26 -12.09 5.27
N LEU A 173 8.42 -12.97 4.28
CA LEU A 173 7.89 -12.76 2.92
C LEU A 173 6.36 -12.69 2.91
N LEU A 174 5.69 -13.58 3.64
CA LEU A 174 4.23 -13.54 3.78
C LEU A 174 3.79 -12.25 4.47
N ALA A 175 4.46 -11.85 5.54
CA ALA A 175 4.19 -10.59 6.24
C ALA A 175 4.39 -9.37 5.33
N PHE A 176 5.43 -9.35 4.50
CA PHE A 176 5.66 -8.28 3.52
C PHE A 176 4.51 -8.16 2.51
N LEU A 177 4.02 -9.29 1.97
CA LEU A 177 2.88 -9.29 1.03
C LEU A 177 1.61 -8.75 1.69
N ILE A 178 1.32 -9.15 2.92
CA ILE A 178 0.20 -8.60 3.70
C ILE A 178 0.37 -7.09 3.91
N GLY A 179 1.59 -6.64 4.21
CA GLY A 179 1.90 -5.21 4.37
C GLY A 179 1.70 -4.38 3.10
N ILE A 180 1.99 -4.93 1.92
CA ILE A 180 1.68 -4.27 0.63
C ILE A 180 0.17 -4.07 0.48
N VAL A 181 -0.62 -5.12 0.73
CA VAL A 181 -2.08 -5.05 0.61
C VAL A 181 -2.64 -4.01 1.59
N ALA A 182 -2.17 -4.01 2.84
CA ALA A 182 -2.55 -3.00 3.83
C ALA A 182 -2.16 -1.58 3.36
N GLY A 183 -0.96 -1.41 2.80
CA GLY A 183 -0.50 -0.13 2.27
C GLY A 183 -1.35 0.39 1.10
N LEU A 184 -1.83 -0.50 0.23
CA LEU A 184 -2.76 -0.14 -0.85
C LEU A 184 -4.11 0.33 -0.29
N VAL A 185 -4.62 -0.32 0.76
CA VAL A 185 -5.85 0.11 1.44
C VAL A 185 -5.67 1.50 2.08
N VAL A 186 -4.57 1.72 2.79
CA VAL A 186 -4.25 3.04 3.38
C VAL A 186 -4.18 4.12 2.29
N LEU A 187 -3.50 3.83 1.18
CA LEU A 187 -3.41 4.75 0.06
C LEU A 187 -4.77 5.05 -0.56
N PHE A 188 -5.61 4.03 -0.75
CA PHE A 188 -6.96 4.19 -1.27
C PHE A 188 -7.82 5.09 -0.36
N VAL A 189 -7.81 4.82 0.95
CA VAL A 189 -8.53 5.61 1.95
C VAL A 189 -8.04 7.05 1.94
N LYS A 190 -6.73 7.27 1.99
CA LYS A 190 -6.14 8.62 1.95
C LYS A 190 -6.58 9.40 0.72
N ASN A 191 -6.54 8.78 -0.46
CA ASN A 191 -6.96 9.43 -1.70
C ASN A 191 -8.47 9.65 -1.78
N ARG A 192 -9.29 8.80 -1.15
CA ARG A 192 -10.74 8.98 -1.11
C ARG A 192 -11.19 10.16 -0.25
N PHE A 193 -10.38 10.53 0.73
CA PHE A 193 -10.60 11.70 1.60
C PHE A 193 -9.83 12.94 1.16
N ASP A 194 -8.96 12.83 0.16
CA ASP A 194 -8.32 13.98 -0.47
C ASP A 194 -9.38 14.76 -1.26
N ARG A 195 -9.56 16.04 -0.91
CA ARG A 195 -10.52 16.95 -1.56
C ARG A 195 -9.84 17.87 -2.58
N THR A 196 -8.57 17.61 -2.90
CA THR A 196 -7.82 18.43 -3.84
C THR A 196 -8.35 18.21 -5.25
N VAL A 197 -8.81 19.28 -5.90
CA VAL A 197 -9.13 19.30 -7.32
C VAL A 197 -7.80 19.25 -8.08
N THR A 198 -7.53 18.13 -8.75
CA THR A 198 -6.26 17.91 -9.47
C THR A 198 -6.44 17.72 -10.96
N SER A 199 -7.68 17.57 -11.44
CA SER A 199 -8.00 17.37 -12.84
C SER A 199 -9.14 18.28 -13.30
N THR A 200 -9.22 18.52 -14.61
CA THR A 200 -10.37 19.23 -15.21
C THR A 200 -11.65 18.41 -15.11
N ALA A 201 -11.55 17.07 -15.07
CA ALA A 201 -12.70 16.19 -14.85
C ALA A 201 -13.29 16.38 -13.43
N ASP A 202 -12.44 16.66 -12.43
CA ASP A 202 -12.89 16.96 -11.07
C ASP A 202 -13.76 18.24 -11.04
N LEU A 203 -13.54 19.18 -11.97
CA LEU A 203 -14.35 20.40 -12.09
C LEU A 203 -15.69 20.16 -12.80
N GLU A 204 -15.71 19.27 -13.80
CA GLU A 204 -16.95 18.87 -14.50
C GLU A 204 -17.95 18.19 -13.55
N ASP A 205 -17.45 17.40 -12.59
CA ASP A 205 -18.27 16.73 -11.58
C ASP A 205 -18.86 17.68 -10.52
N ILE A 206 -18.21 18.83 -10.26
CA ILE A 206 -18.64 19.81 -9.24
C ILE A 206 -19.68 20.79 -9.82
N GLY A 207 -19.73 20.96 -11.15
CA GLY A 207 -20.78 21.72 -11.81
C GLY A 207 -20.51 22.03 -13.28
N SER A 208 -21.53 22.54 -13.97
CA SER A 208 -21.51 22.92 -15.39
C SER A 208 -20.86 24.29 -15.64
N SER A 209 -19.73 24.59 -14.99
CA SER A 209 -19.01 25.85 -15.23
C SER A 209 -18.12 25.74 -16.47
N LEU A 210 -18.21 26.74 -17.35
CA LEU A 210 -17.37 26.81 -18.55
C LEU A 210 -15.89 26.94 -18.15
N ILE A 211 -15.07 25.97 -18.53
CA ILE A 211 -13.63 26.01 -18.31
C ILE A 211 -13.01 26.94 -19.36
N PHE A 212 -12.63 28.16 -18.95
CA PHE A 212 -12.00 29.14 -19.85
C PHE A 212 -10.57 28.77 -20.25
N GLY A 213 -9.89 27.91 -19.49
CA GLY A 213 -8.58 27.39 -19.82
C GLY A 213 -7.81 26.86 -18.61
N SER A 214 -6.73 26.12 -18.87
CA SER A 214 -5.80 25.62 -17.85
C SER A 214 -4.49 26.41 -17.94
N LEU A 215 -4.12 27.09 -16.85
CA LEU A 215 -2.85 27.80 -16.73
C LEU A 215 -1.80 26.86 -16.11
N PRO A 216 -0.75 26.45 -16.83
CA PRO A 216 0.27 25.57 -16.27
C PRO A 216 1.10 26.31 -15.21
N PHE A 217 1.51 25.57 -14.18
CA PHE A 217 2.50 26.09 -13.24
C PHE A 217 3.84 26.27 -13.97
N SER A 218 4.40 27.49 -13.95
CA SER A 218 5.73 27.78 -14.48
C SER A 218 6.64 28.30 -13.39
N THR A 219 7.83 27.72 -13.28
CA THR A 219 8.90 28.23 -12.40
C THR A 219 9.42 29.59 -12.84
N ASP A 220 9.24 29.94 -14.12
CA ASP A 220 9.72 31.20 -14.69
C ASP A 220 9.00 32.44 -14.12
N LEU A 221 7.84 32.23 -13.50
CA LEU A 221 7.09 33.28 -12.80
C LEU A 221 7.53 33.49 -11.34
N ARG A 222 8.48 32.71 -10.82
CA ARG A 222 8.91 32.82 -9.41
C ARG A 222 9.49 34.19 -9.06
N ASP A 223 10.20 34.81 -10.00
CA ASP A 223 10.96 36.03 -9.72
C ASP A 223 10.24 37.30 -10.15
N THR A 224 9.48 37.27 -11.25
CA THR A 224 8.83 38.47 -11.80
C THR A 224 7.31 38.40 -11.80
N SER A 225 6.67 37.23 -11.61
CA SER A 225 5.21 37.04 -11.72
C SER A 225 4.58 37.49 -13.06
N LEU A 226 5.39 37.86 -14.05
CA LEU A 226 4.99 38.46 -15.32
C LEU A 226 5.39 37.58 -16.50
N VAL A 227 4.41 37.27 -17.35
CA VAL A 227 4.61 36.49 -18.57
C VAL A 227 5.24 37.39 -19.66
N PRO A 228 6.33 36.95 -20.32
CA PRO A 228 6.91 37.67 -21.44
C PRO A 228 6.19 37.27 -22.75
N PHE A 229 5.10 37.96 -23.08
CA PHE A 229 4.34 37.64 -24.29
C PHE A 229 5.05 38.02 -25.60
N ASN A 230 6.03 38.92 -25.54
CA ASN A 230 6.83 39.41 -26.67
C ASN A 230 8.06 38.54 -27.00
N LYS A 231 8.45 37.61 -26.13
CA LYS A 231 9.61 36.72 -26.32
C LYS A 231 9.15 35.27 -26.56
N GLY A 232 8.71 34.98 -27.78
CA GLY A 232 8.46 33.61 -28.27
C GLY A 232 7.19 32.93 -27.71
N ALA A 233 6.93 31.72 -28.21
CA ALA A 233 5.76 30.90 -27.85
C ALA A 233 6.01 30.12 -26.55
N SER A 234 5.89 30.78 -25.39
CA SER A 234 5.87 30.07 -24.11
C SER A 234 4.51 29.39 -23.91
N ALA A 235 4.51 28.19 -23.32
CA ALA A 235 3.28 27.44 -23.07
C ALA A 235 2.28 28.23 -22.20
N LEU A 236 2.79 29.05 -21.29
CA LEU A 236 1.97 29.91 -20.44
C LEU A 236 1.39 31.10 -21.20
N ALA A 237 2.15 31.73 -22.11
CA ALA A 237 1.62 32.78 -22.98
C ALA A 237 0.49 32.25 -23.89
N GLU A 238 0.67 31.05 -24.45
CA GLU A 238 -0.39 30.38 -25.23
C GLU A 238 -1.62 30.06 -24.37
N ALA A 239 -1.44 29.63 -23.11
CA ALA A 239 -2.55 29.41 -22.20
C ALA A 239 -3.36 30.69 -21.93
N PHE A 240 -2.70 31.83 -21.69
CA PHE A 240 -3.38 33.12 -21.56
C PHE A 240 -4.06 33.57 -22.86
N ARG A 241 -3.44 33.32 -24.03
CA ARG A 241 -4.05 33.59 -25.34
C ARG A 241 -5.32 32.76 -25.55
N MET A 242 -5.33 31.48 -25.13
CA MET A 242 -6.53 30.64 -25.15
C MET A 242 -7.62 31.18 -24.22
N VAL A 243 -7.28 31.54 -22.97
CA VAL A 243 -8.24 32.14 -22.03
C VAL A 243 -8.86 33.41 -22.61
N ARG A 244 -8.05 34.30 -23.18
CA ARG A 244 -8.51 35.52 -23.86
C ARG A 244 -9.48 35.22 -24.99
N THR A 245 -9.16 34.26 -25.86
CA THR A 245 -10.02 33.85 -26.96
C THR A 245 -11.35 33.29 -26.45
N ASN A 246 -11.32 32.42 -25.43
CA ASN A 246 -12.53 31.86 -24.83
C ASN A 246 -13.41 32.92 -24.16
N LEU A 247 -12.80 33.92 -23.52
CA LEU A 247 -13.54 35.09 -22.98
C LEU A 247 -14.22 35.90 -24.08
N ALA A 248 -13.57 36.07 -25.24
CA ALA A 248 -14.18 36.75 -26.38
C ALA A 248 -15.39 35.99 -26.96
N PHE A 249 -15.43 34.66 -26.79
CA PHE A 249 -16.55 33.82 -27.19
C PHE A 249 -17.58 33.55 -26.08
N ALA A 250 -17.32 34.02 -24.85
CA ALA A 250 -18.21 33.79 -23.72
C ALA A 250 -19.60 34.42 -23.92
N ASN A 251 -19.65 35.56 -24.63
CA ASN A 251 -20.88 36.22 -25.02
C ASN A 251 -20.68 36.97 -26.35
N VAL A 252 -21.25 36.42 -27.42
CA VAL A 252 -21.08 36.92 -28.80
C VAL A 252 -21.94 38.17 -29.05
N ASP A 253 -23.11 38.24 -28.40
CA ASP A 253 -24.08 39.31 -28.61
C ASP A 253 -23.78 40.55 -27.73
N ASP A 254 -23.28 40.33 -26.51
CA ASP A 254 -22.85 41.42 -25.61
C ASP A 254 -21.41 41.19 -25.12
N PRO A 255 -20.41 41.87 -25.71
CA PRO A 255 -19.02 41.62 -25.41
C PRO A 255 -18.70 41.94 -23.94
N VAL A 256 -18.04 41.01 -23.25
CA VAL A 256 -17.67 41.15 -21.83
C VAL A 256 -16.73 42.35 -21.63
N ARG A 257 -17.17 43.35 -20.86
CA ARG A 257 -16.39 44.58 -20.55
C ARG A 257 -15.84 44.64 -19.13
N ALA A 258 -16.39 43.85 -18.21
CA ALA A 258 -15.97 43.80 -16.82
C ALA A 258 -15.80 42.33 -16.40
N ILE A 259 -14.64 42.00 -15.83
CA ILE A 259 -14.28 40.63 -15.44
C ILE A 259 -13.79 40.67 -13.99
N LEU A 260 -14.48 39.95 -13.11
CA LEU A 260 -14.04 39.72 -11.74
C LEU A 260 -13.21 38.44 -11.68
N ILE A 261 -11.99 38.53 -11.15
CA ILE A 261 -11.11 37.37 -10.94
C ILE A 261 -11.05 37.08 -9.44
N THR A 262 -11.55 35.92 -9.06
CA THR A 262 -11.59 35.45 -7.67
C THR A 262 -11.23 33.97 -7.59
N SER A 263 -11.15 33.42 -6.37
CA SER A 263 -10.76 32.04 -6.14
C SER A 263 -11.25 31.55 -4.77
N GLY A 264 -11.25 30.23 -4.56
CA GLY A 264 -11.80 29.61 -3.34
C GLY A 264 -10.92 29.78 -2.10
N GLY A 265 -9.62 30.02 -2.28
CA GLY A 265 -8.63 30.12 -1.22
C GLY A 265 -7.57 31.21 -1.44
N ALA A 266 -6.72 31.41 -0.42
CA ALA A 266 -5.56 32.30 -0.53
C ALA A 266 -4.46 31.63 -1.37
N ALA A 267 -3.63 32.43 -2.04
CA ALA A 267 -2.46 31.99 -2.82
C ALA A 267 -2.75 31.05 -4.02
N GLU A 268 -3.97 31.06 -4.57
CA GLU A 268 -4.34 30.27 -5.78
C GLU A 268 -4.01 30.97 -7.11
N GLY A 269 -3.25 32.06 -7.10
CA GLY A 269 -2.78 32.74 -8.32
C GLY A 269 -3.70 33.82 -8.89
N LYS A 270 -4.74 34.26 -8.18
CA LYS A 270 -5.67 35.36 -8.59
C LYS A 270 -4.94 36.57 -9.18
N THR A 271 -4.01 37.15 -8.43
CA THR A 271 -3.25 38.36 -8.83
C THR A 271 -2.42 38.09 -10.08
N THR A 272 -1.72 36.95 -10.13
CA THR A 272 -0.93 36.55 -11.28
C THR A 272 -1.79 36.38 -12.53
N THR A 273 -2.94 35.73 -12.41
CA THR A 273 -3.90 35.57 -13.50
C THR A 273 -4.47 36.92 -13.95
N ALA A 274 -4.84 37.79 -13.02
CA ALA A 274 -5.41 39.10 -13.33
C ALA A 274 -4.43 40.01 -14.07
N VAL A 275 -3.20 40.13 -13.56
CA VAL A 275 -2.15 40.95 -14.17
C VAL A 275 -1.80 40.45 -15.57
N ASN A 276 -1.58 39.15 -15.73
CA ASN A 276 -1.16 38.60 -17.01
C ASN A 276 -2.29 38.53 -18.04
N LEU A 277 -3.53 38.31 -17.61
CA LEU A 277 -4.68 38.39 -18.52
C LEU A 277 -4.90 39.83 -18.99
N ALA A 278 -4.77 40.83 -18.11
CA ALA A 278 -4.89 42.24 -18.48
C ALA A 278 -3.83 42.65 -19.51
N ARG A 279 -2.57 42.22 -19.31
CA ARG A 279 -1.49 42.41 -20.28
C ARG A 279 -1.76 41.69 -21.61
N CYS A 280 -2.26 40.45 -21.57
CA CYS A 280 -2.61 39.68 -22.78
C CYS A 280 -3.75 40.32 -23.60
N LEU A 281 -4.72 40.96 -22.92
CA LEU A 281 -5.80 41.73 -23.54
C LEU A 281 -5.27 43.04 -24.15
N ALA A 282 -4.40 43.75 -23.43
CA ALA A 282 -3.81 45.01 -23.88
C ALA A 282 -2.95 44.83 -25.14
N GLU A 283 -2.11 43.80 -25.17
CA GLU A 283 -1.32 43.43 -26.35
C GLU A 283 -2.17 43.02 -27.56
N ALA A 284 -3.41 42.57 -27.33
CA ALA A 284 -4.38 42.33 -28.40
C ALA A 284 -5.00 43.62 -28.95
N GLY A 285 -4.54 44.79 -28.52
CA GLY A 285 -5.05 46.10 -28.92
C GLY A 285 -6.25 46.60 -28.12
N LYS A 286 -6.65 45.91 -27.03
CA LYS A 286 -7.74 46.37 -26.16
C LYS A 286 -7.22 47.46 -25.21
N THR A 287 -8.07 48.44 -24.89
CA THR A 287 -7.79 49.39 -23.82
C THR A 287 -8.31 48.78 -22.52
N VAL A 288 -7.41 48.53 -21.57
CA VAL A 288 -7.69 47.77 -20.35
C VAL A 288 -7.31 48.59 -19.14
N ILE A 289 -8.16 48.57 -18.11
CA ILE A 289 -7.81 49.01 -16.76
C ILE A 289 -7.86 47.80 -15.83
N LEU A 290 -6.78 47.55 -15.09
CA LEU A 290 -6.74 46.56 -14.03
C LEU A 290 -6.97 47.25 -12.70
N VAL A 291 -8.01 46.82 -11.97
CA VAL A 291 -8.35 47.35 -10.65
C VAL A 291 -7.99 46.32 -9.58
N ASP A 292 -7.14 46.68 -8.64
CA ASP A 292 -6.84 45.85 -7.46
C ASP A 292 -7.86 46.12 -6.36
N ALA A 293 -8.92 45.30 -6.35
CA ALA A 293 -9.97 45.35 -5.34
C ALA A 293 -9.69 44.47 -4.11
N ASP A 294 -8.51 43.84 -3.99
CA ASP A 294 -8.09 43.16 -2.76
C ASP A 294 -7.50 44.16 -1.77
N LEU A 295 -8.39 44.86 -1.08
CA LEU A 295 -8.03 45.85 -0.07
C LEU A 295 -7.46 45.23 1.22
N ARG A 296 -7.43 43.89 1.35
CA ARG A 296 -6.91 43.21 2.55
C ARG A 296 -5.46 42.80 2.39
N ARG A 297 -5.09 42.30 1.22
CA ARG A 297 -3.72 41.86 0.89
C ARG A 297 -3.38 42.26 -0.55
N PRO A 298 -3.30 43.57 -0.85
CA PRO A 298 -3.06 44.03 -2.21
C PRO A 298 -1.67 43.58 -2.68
N ALA A 299 -1.60 43.18 -3.95
CA ALA A 299 -0.38 42.60 -4.51
C ALA A 299 -0.11 43.06 -5.95
N VAL A 300 -1.05 43.74 -6.61
CA VAL A 300 -0.85 44.22 -7.99
C VAL A 300 0.24 45.27 -8.06
N ALA A 301 0.27 46.22 -7.11
CA ALA A 301 1.26 47.29 -7.12
C ALA A 301 2.69 46.77 -7.02
N THR A 302 2.92 45.81 -6.12
CA THR A 302 4.21 45.12 -5.97
C THR A 302 4.56 44.31 -7.21
N ALA A 303 3.59 43.58 -7.80
CA ALA A 303 3.82 42.76 -9.00
C ALA A 303 4.17 43.59 -10.25
N LEU A 304 3.75 44.86 -10.29
CA LEU A 304 4.02 45.78 -11.41
C LEU A 304 5.06 46.85 -11.07
N GLU A 305 5.66 46.81 -9.88
CA GLU A 305 6.65 47.78 -9.40
C GLU A 305 6.16 49.25 -9.48
N ILE A 306 4.88 49.47 -9.19
CA ILE A 306 4.23 50.80 -9.14
C ILE A 306 3.98 51.25 -7.68
N ASN A 307 3.53 52.49 -7.48
CA ASN A 307 3.30 53.02 -6.15
C ASN A 307 2.09 52.32 -5.47
N PRO A 308 2.27 51.62 -4.33
CA PRO A 308 1.18 50.93 -3.65
C PRO A 308 0.24 51.86 -2.87
N HIS A 309 0.64 53.11 -2.60
CA HIS A 309 -0.09 54.06 -1.76
C HIS A 309 -1.05 54.96 -2.54
N VAL A 310 -1.25 54.72 -3.84
CA VAL A 310 -2.11 55.53 -4.70
C VAL A 310 -3.05 54.60 -5.44
N GLY A 311 -4.35 54.70 -5.20
CA GLY A 311 -5.30 53.78 -5.79
C GLY A 311 -6.76 53.93 -5.37
N LEU A 312 -7.45 52.79 -5.36
CA LEU A 312 -8.89 52.66 -5.18
C LEU A 312 -9.36 53.17 -3.82
N THR A 313 -8.58 52.95 -2.77
CA THR A 313 -8.92 53.40 -1.40
C THR A 313 -8.91 54.91 -1.27
N ASP A 314 -7.95 55.60 -1.91
CA ASP A 314 -7.86 57.06 -1.89
C ASP A 314 -9.05 57.68 -2.65
N TYR A 315 -9.44 57.08 -3.79
CA TYR A 315 -10.66 57.46 -4.50
C TYR A 315 -11.91 57.25 -3.65
N LEU A 316 -12.11 56.06 -3.09
CA LEU A 316 -13.28 55.75 -2.26
C LEU A 316 -13.32 56.56 -0.95
N GLY A 317 -12.17 57.04 -0.49
CA GLY A 317 -12.02 57.98 0.62
C GLY A 317 -12.43 59.42 0.27
N GLY A 318 -12.67 59.73 -1.00
CA GLY A 318 -13.07 61.06 -1.47
C GLY A 318 -11.91 62.03 -1.65
N GLU A 319 -10.68 61.53 -1.81
CA GLU A 319 -9.47 62.38 -1.87
C GLU A 319 -9.26 63.07 -3.23
N GLY A 320 -10.03 62.74 -4.26
CA GLY A 320 -9.91 63.33 -5.59
C GLY A 320 -10.70 62.61 -6.67
N SER A 321 -10.48 62.96 -7.93
CA SER A 321 -11.11 62.27 -9.05
C SER A 321 -10.42 60.92 -9.34
N ILE A 322 -11.18 59.91 -9.79
CA ILE A 322 -10.62 58.55 -10.04
C ILE A 322 -9.40 58.56 -10.97
N MET A 323 -9.38 59.47 -11.95
CA MET A 323 -8.31 59.58 -12.95
C MET A 323 -6.97 60.02 -12.34
N GLU A 324 -6.97 60.70 -11.19
CA GLU A 324 -5.75 61.09 -10.47
C GLU A 324 -5.03 59.90 -9.84
N PHE A 325 -5.77 58.84 -9.55
CA PHE A 325 -5.25 57.63 -8.91
C PHE A 325 -4.91 56.51 -9.92
N VAL A 326 -5.18 56.73 -11.21
CA VAL A 326 -4.83 55.79 -12.27
C VAL A 326 -3.35 55.92 -12.62
N GLN A 327 -2.62 54.81 -12.51
CA GLN A 327 -1.19 54.73 -12.76
C GLN A 327 -0.89 54.03 -14.10
N PRO A 328 0.18 54.42 -14.81
CA PRO A 328 0.64 53.68 -15.99
C PRO A 328 1.24 52.32 -15.57
N SER A 329 0.97 51.27 -16.35
CA SER A 329 1.50 49.93 -16.10
C SER A 329 2.89 49.66 -16.72
N GLY A 330 3.39 50.58 -17.55
CA GLY A 330 4.53 50.33 -18.45
C GLY A 330 4.20 49.48 -19.69
N THR A 331 2.99 48.92 -19.80
CA THR A 331 2.47 48.25 -21.01
C THR A 331 1.51 49.19 -21.76
N GLU A 332 1.64 49.27 -23.08
CA GLU A 332 0.75 50.10 -23.90
C GLU A 332 -0.72 49.65 -23.73
N ARG A 333 -1.65 50.61 -23.66
CA ARG A 333 -3.10 50.38 -23.52
C ARG A 333 -3.53 49.68 -22.22
N LEU A 334 -2.64 49.58 -21.23
CA LEU A 334 -2.94 49.05 -19.91
C LEU A 334 -2.70 50.11 -18.81
N SER A 335 -3.78 50.47 -18.12
CA SER A 335 -3.78 51.34 -16.96
C SER A 335 -4.05 50.53 -15.69
N ILE A 336 -3.52 50.97 -14.54
CA ILE A 336 -3.70 50.29 -13.26
C ILE A 336 -4.35 51.23 -12.27
N LEU A 337 -5.38 50.75 -11.58
CA LEU A 337 -5.86 51.33 -10.34
C LEU A 337 -5.48 50.36 -9.22
N ALA A 338 -4.38 50.63 -8.54
CA ALA A 338 -3.93 49.81 -7.41
C ALA A 338 -4.92 49.91 -6.24
N ALA A 339 -4.73 49.13 -5.18
CA ALA A 339 -5.63 49.20 -4.02
C ALA A 339 -5.47 50.53 -3.25
N GLY A 340 -4.27 51.11 -3.24
CA GLY A 340 -3.91 52.22 -2.36
C GLY A 340 -3.57 51.71 -0.94
N SER A 341 -3.55 52.63 0.02
CA SER A 341 -3.22 52.29 1.41
C SER A 341 -4.28 51.36 2.02
N VAL A 342 -3.84 50.31 2.71
CA VAL A 342 -4.75 49.32 3.32
C VAL A 342 -5.64 50.01 4.37
N PRO A 343 -6.97 50.07 4.17
CA PRO A 343 -7.86 50.79 5.06
C PRO A 343 -8.18 49.96 6.31
N PRO A 344 -8.61 50.59 7.42
CA PRO A 344 -9.02 49.87 8.63
C PRO A 344 -10.29 49.02 8.40
N ASN A 345 -11.21 49.46 7.53
CA ASN A 345 -12.47 48.79 7.23
C ASN A 345 -12.67 48.50 5.72
N PRO A 346 -11.96 47.51 5.15
CA PRO A 346 -11.99 47.24 3.70
C PRO A 346 -13.38 46.95 3.11
N ALA A 347 -14.20 46.16 3.81
CA ALA A 347 -15.50 45.72 3.31
C ALA A 347 -16.53 46.86 3.24
N GLU A 348 -16.51 47.75 4.24
CA GLU A 348 -17.39 48.92 4.28
C GLU A 348 -17.04 49.90 3.14
N LEU A 349 -15.75 50.05 2.85
CA LEU A 349 -15.27 50.94 1.79
C LEU A 349 -15.70 50.47 0.39
N VAL A 350 -15.70 49.17 0.12
CA VAL A 350 -16.17 48.62 -1.17
C VAL A 350 -17.70 48.66 -1.30
N GLY A 351 -18.40 48.57 -0.17
CA GLY A 351 -19.87 48.64 -0.11
C GLY A 351 -20.44 50.06 -0.09
N SER A 352 -19.59 51.09 0.02
CA SER A 352 -20.03 52.48 0.06
C SER A 352 -20.44 52.98 -1.33
N PRO A 353 -21.37 53.96 -1.41
CA PRO A 353 -21.65 54.62 -2.68
C PRO A 353 -20.40 55.34 -3.20
N PRO A 354 -20.20 55.41 -4.53
CA PRO A 354 -19.07 56.11 -5.10
C PRO A 354 -19.10 57.60 -4.70
N PRO A 355 -17.93 58.22 -4.44
CA PRO A 355 -17.86 59.65 -4.20
C PRO A 355 -18.37 60.45 -5.42
N PRO A 356 -18.93 61.64 -5.18
CA PRO A 356 -19.60 62.46 -6.20
C PRO A 356 -18.71 62.94 -7.35
#